data_AF-A0A5K1CGV1-F1
#
_entry.id   AF-A0A5K1CGV1-F1
#
_cell.length_a   1.000
_cell.length_b   1.000
_cell.length_c   1.000
_cell.angle_alpha   90.00
_cell.angle_beta   90.00
_cell.angle_gamma   90.00
#
_symmetry.space_group_name_H-M   'P 1'
#
loop_
_entity.id
_entity.type
_entity.pdbx_description
1 polymer ?
#
loop_
_entity_poly.entity_id
_entity_poly.type
_entity_poly.pdbx_seq_one_letter_code
_entity_poly.pdbx_strand_id
1 'polypeptide(L)' 'DGEAYAQENGMFFIETSAKTAQNVNELFYEI' A
#
# COMPACT_ATOMS: atom_id res chain seq x y z
N ASP A 1 8.15 1.97 -9.66
CA ASP A 1 7.30 1.22 -10.60
C ASP A 1 5.89 0.94 -10.05
N GLY A 2 5.72 0.46 -8.82
CA GLY A 2 4.37 0.18 -8.26
C GLY A 2 3.44 1.41 -8.13
N GLU A 3 3.96 2.53 -7.64
CA GLU A 3 3.18 3.77 -7.49
C GLU A 3 2.71 4.32 -8.84
N ALA A 4 3.59 4.37 -9.84
CA ALA A 4 3.27 4.83 -11.19
C ALA A 4 2.18 3.97 -11.84
N TYR A 5 2.28 2.64 -11.74
CA TYR A 5 1.26 1.72 -12.25
C TYR A 5 -0.10 1.94 -11.57
N ALA A 6 -0.11 2.13 -10.26
CA ALA A 6 -1.35 2.39 -9.53
C ALA A 6 -1.99 3.73 -9.95
N GLN A 7 -1.17 4.78 -10.11
CA GLN A 7 -1.64 6.08 -10.58
C GLN A 7 -2.24 6.01 -11.99
N GLU A 8 -1.58 5.31 -12.91
CA GLU A 8 -2.07 5.11 -14.29
C GLU A 8 -3.39 4.35 -14.35
N ASN A 9 -3.63 3.45 -13.40
CA ASN A 9 -4.82 2.59 -13.36
C ASN A 9 -5.89 3.06 -12.35
N GLY A 10 -5.72 4.23 -11.72
CA GLY A 10 -6.66 4.76 -10.73
C GLY A 10 -6.80 3.89 -9.49
N MET A 11 -5.75 3.14 -9.14
CA MET A 11 -5.72 2.26 -7.98
C MET A 11 -5.07 2.95 -6.77
N PHE A 12 -5.47 2.53 -5.58
CA PHE A 12 -4.78 2.89 -4.34
C PHE A 12 -3.45 2.14 -4.24
N PHE A 13 -2.40 2.83 -3.77
CA PHE A 13 -1.07 2.24 -3.55
C PHE A 13 -0.62 2.50 -2.13
N ILE A 14 -0.19 1.43 -1.45
CA ILE A 14 0.46 1.50 -0.16
C ILE A 14 1.61 0.48 -0.12
N GLU A 15 2.82 0.96 0.15
CA GLU A 15 3.98 0.10 0.37
C GLU A 15 4.03 -0.32 1.84
N THR A 16 4.23 -1.61 2.11
CA THR A 16 4.23 -2.15 3.48
C THR A 16 5.37 -3.15 3.69
N SER A 17 5.77 -3.37 4.94
CA SER A 17 6.76 -4.39 5.31
C SER A 17 6.31 -5.17 6.53
N ALA A 18 5.98 -6.45 6.31
CA ALA A 18 5.64 -7.38 7.40
C ALA A 18 6.82 -7.60 8.38
N LYS A 19 8.07 -7.51 7.89
CA LYS A 19 9.27 -7.74 8.70
C LYS A 19 9.50 -6.62 9.72
N THR A 20 9.23 -5.38 9.34
CA THR A 20 9.44 -4.19 10.18
C THR A 20 8.13 -3.63 10.75
N ALA A 21 7.00 -4.28 10.48
CA ALA A 21 5.64 -3.82 10.78
C ALA A 21 5.28 -2.44 10.17
N GLN A 22 6.04 -1.97 9.18
CA GLN A 22 5.82 -0.67 8.55
C GLN A 22 4.53 -0.71 7.71
N ASN A 23 3.65 0.25 7.96
CA ASN A 23 2.39 0.49 7.24
C ASN A 23 1.41 -0.71 7.25
N VAL A 24 1.70 -1.76 8.03
CA VAL A 24 0.86 -2.97 8.11
C VAL A 24 -0.48 -2.63 8.72
N ASN A 25 -0.53 -1.84 9.80
CA ASN A 25 -1.80 -1.49 10.43
C ASN A 25 -2.66 -0.60 9.53
N GLU A 26 -2.04 0.35 8.82
CA GLU A 26 -2.70 1.26 7.87
C GLU A 26 -3.41 0.50 6.75
N LEU A 27 -2.89 -0.67 6.34
CA LEU A 27 -3.53 -1.53 5.33
C LEU A 27 -4.86 -2.15 5.80
N PHE A 28 -5.04 -2.40 7.11
CA PHE A 28 -6.18 -3.18 7.63
C PHE A 28 -7.24 -2.34 8.36
N TYR A 29 -7.09 -1.02 8.47
CA TYR A 29 -8.04 -0.16 9.19
C TYR A 29 -9.36 0.15 8.45
N GLU A 30 -9.62 -0.46 7.29
CA GLU A 30 -10.81 -0.21 6.47
C GLU A 30 -11.80 -1.40 6.35
N ILE A 31 -11.73 -2.40 7.24
CA ILE A 31 -12.70 -3.52 7.28
C ILE A 31 -13.80 -3.28 8.32
#